data_AF-A0A2W4L574-F1
#
_entry.id   AF-A0A2W4L574-F1
#
_cell.length_a   1.000
_cell.length_b   1.000
_cell.length_c   1.000
_cell.angle_alpha   90.00
_cell.angle_beta   90.00
_cell.angle_gamma   90.00
#
_symmetry.space_group_name_H-M   'P 1'
#
loop_
_entity.id
_entity.type
_entity.pdbx_description
1 polymer ?
#
loop_
_entity_poly.entity_id
_entity_poly.type
_entity_poly.pdbx_seq_one_letter_code
_entity_poly.pdbx_strand_id
1 'polypeptide(L)' 'MQRRDGRMPNALRPVRITTDTYGYAEGSALIEMGDTK' A
#
# COMPACT_ATOMS: atom_id res chain seq x y z
N MET A 1 -21.16 5.75 8.48
CA MET A 1 -20.22 6.25 9.51
C MET A 1 -18.81 6.20 8.96
N GLN A 2 -18.01 7.24 9.19
CA GLN A 2 -16.63 7.33 8.72
C GLN A 2 -15.72 6.44 9.59
N ARG A 3 -14.73 5.77 9.00
CA ARG A 3 -13.79 4.90 9.73
C ARG A 3 -12.82 5.73 10.59
N ARG A 4 -12.05 5.08 11.47
CA ARG A 4 -11.11 5.73 12.42
C ARG A 4 -10.11 6.69 11.74
N ASP A 5 -9.71 6.38 10.51
CA ASP A 5 -8.75 7.15 9.72
C ASP A 5 -9.41 8.08 8.69
N GLY A 6 -10.70 8.40 8.90
CA GLY A 6 -11.41 9.33 8.02
C GLY A 6 -11.88 8.71 6.70
N ARG A 7 -11.62 7.43 6.44
CA ARG A 7 -12.03 6.80 5.17
C ARG A 7 -13.50 6.41 5.15
N MET A 8 -14.08 6.40 3.96
CA MET A 8 -15.38 5.77 3.73
C MET A 8 -15.29 4.25 3.95
N PRO A 9 -16.40 3.56 4.31
CA PRO A 9 -16.40 2.11 4.51
C PRO A 9 -15.84 1.31 3.33
N ASN A 10 -16.07 1.80 2.10
CA ASN A 10 -15.65 1.20 0.84
C ASN A 10 -14.32 1.75 0.29
N ALA A 11 -13.66 2.69 0.98
CA ALA A 11 -12.38 3.22 0.54
C ALA A 11 -11.21 2.37 1.03
N LEU A 12 -10.25 2.08 0.15
CA LEU A 12 -8.99 1.43 0.51
C LEU A 12 -8.08 2.36 1.33
N ARG A 13 -7.11 1.80 2.07
CA ARG A 13 -6.04 2.59 2.68
C ARG A 13 -5.16 3.19 1.57
N PRO A 14 -4.41 4.28 1.81
CA PRO A 14 -3.46 4.80 0.83
C PRO A 14 -2.51 3.70 0.35
N VAL A 15 -2.35 3.55 -0.96
CA VAL A 15 -1.50 2.53 -1.57
C VAL A 15 -0.32 3.20 -2.28
N ARG A 16 0.90 2.75 -2.00
CA ARG A 16 2.10 3.09 -2.77
C ARG A 16 2.77 1.82 -3.25
N ILE A 17 3.07 1.76 -4.54
CA ILE A 17 3.79 0.65 -5.16
C ILE A 17 5.12 1.20 -5.64
N THR A 18 6.21 0.66 -5.12
CA THR A 18 7.58 0.97 -5.56
C THR A 18 8.12 -0.25 -6.26
N THR A 19 8.34 -0.17 -7.58
CA THR A 19 8.93 -1.28 -8.34
C THR A 19 10.44 -1.33 -8.15
N ASP A 20 11.04 -2.46 -8.54
CA ASP A 20 12.49 -2.69 -8.57
C ASP A 20 13.18 -2.49 -7.21
N THR A 21 12.44 -2.70 -6.12
CA THR A 21 12.92 -2.50 -4.74
C THR A 21 14.02 -3.46 -4.31
N TYR A 22 14.13 -4.65 -4.92
CA TYR A 22 15.14 -5.64 -4.60
C TYR A 22 15.88 -6.07 -5.87
N GLY A 23 17.19 -5.82 -5.92
CA GLY A 23 18.01 -5.99 -7.12
C GLY A 23 18.35 -7.44 -7.49
N TYR A 24 17.88 -8.43 -6.73
CA TYR A 24 18.15 -9.86 -6.99
C TYR A 24 16.99 -10.58 -7.67
N ALA A 25 15.79 -9.99 -7.63
CA ALA A 25 14.62 -10.59 -8.25
C ALA A 25 14.53 -10.17 -9.72
N GLU A 26 14.03 -11.06 -10.57
CA GLU A 26 13.70 -10.74 -11.98
C GLU A 26 12.64 -9.64 -12.09
N GLY A 27 11.79 -9.53 -11.07
CA GLY A 27 10.89 -8.41 -10.85
C GLY A 27 10.53 -8.32 -9.37
N SER A 28 10.49 -7.10 -8.83
CA SER A 28 10.09 -6.86 -7.44
C SER A 28 9.24 -5.61 -7.29
N ALA A 29 8.40 -5.60 -6.27
CA ALA A 29 7.70 -4.40 -5.85
C ALA A 29 7.46 -4.41 -4.33
N LEU A 30 7.66 -3.26 -3.71
CA LEU A 30 7.25 -2.97 -2.34
C LEU A 30 5.88 -2.30 -2.38
N ILE A 31 4.89 -2.94 -1.76
CA ILE A 31 3.51 -2.46 -1.68
C ILE A 31 3.24 -2.00 -0.26
N GLU A 32 3.07 -0.70 -0.09
CA GLU A 32 2.65 -0.12 1.18
C GLU A 32 1.17 0.20 1.13
N MET A 33 0.41 -0.30 2.12
CA MET A 33 -1.03 -0.12 2.23
C MET A 33 -1.39 0.45 3.62
N GLY A 34 -1.41 1.78 3.71
CA GLY A 34 -1.41 2.47 5.00
C GLY A 34 -0.16 2.09 5.80
N ASP A 35 -0.33 1.60 7.03
CA ASP A 35 0.79 1.20 7.90
C ASP A 35 1.34 -0.21 7.62
N THR A 36 0.75 -0.94 6.66
CA THR A 36 1.25 -2.25 6.22
C THR A 36 2.32 -2.05 5.14
N LYS A 37 3.47 -2.72 5.26
CA LYS A 37 4.62 -2.66 4.33
C LYS A 37 5.09 -4.05 3.93
#